data_AF-A0A4V1M4A5-F1
#
_entry.id   AF-A0A4V1M4A5-F1
#
_cell.length_a   1.000
_cell.length_b   1.000
_cell.length_c   1.000
_cell.angle_alpha   90.00
_cell.angle_beta   90.00
_cell.angle_gamma   90.00
#
_symmetry.space_group_name_H-M   'P 1'
#
loop_
_entity.id
_entity.type
_entity.pdbx_description
1 polymer ?
#
loop_
_entity_poly.entity_id
_entity_poly.type
_entity_poly.pdbx_seq_one_letter_code
_entity_poly.pdbx_strand_id
1 'polypeptide(L)'
;MPPSRPLPSPPRLPPRPTRSIPAVQKDPVHLPLYRRLLYPRAPLYLSVPPFLDGDTLEIVLLNERIHHLIALALRYYVLSWYSRLSPRDRTLLPIINSQIIRPILQPILTSIQSNPSNITILLLLDLPNIISIHLRTFRQSLEARNVLSPLPGIKTLGEAYHSRLPLLSVCLIPSNTPSPPTTSNQNNFSPIYLTALADSLTKLYIPIETQSEVESPILREILGRAVLGAISRRLVEGWFWYQIILRFLGEPKSNVTVKETAVKERTTATEDIWAFFVRLWTVLLGIWTWATGVVALYSETSRDERYDGCHLIWLGVIREILGVDEERIWHRRLIWGSLEMFVNLLGPIIDRLSPHIVNEYLLTSQNALRTCDLLEKILFPLDGYPAPAPPDPTPDEAEDLRLLAEQRIAQVIPPMLRKVFYPSLAHITRLLAPISDTSCNAHLVGMTLDAVVGALVPELVIQNNSKKA
;
A
#
# COMPACT_ATOMS: atom_id res chain seq x y z
N MET A 1 11.54 75.76 71.86
CA MET A 1 11.71 74.33 71.46
C MET A 1 11.52 74.25 69.96
N PRO A 2 12.56 73.92 69.18
CA PRO A 2 12.49 73.91 67.72
C PRO A 2 11.96 72.55 67.19
N PRO A 3 11.31 72.52 66.02
CA PRO A 3 10.80 71.30 65.42
C PRO A 3 11.91 70.47 64.75
N SER A 4 11.86 69.16 64.99
CA SER A 4 12.79 68.11 64.54
C SER A 4 12.74 67.88 63.02
N ARG A 5 13.92 67.88 62.39
CA ARG A 5 14.14 67.47 60.98
C ARG A 5 13.85 65.97 60.78
N PRO A 6 13.25 65.56 59.65
CA PRO A 6 13.13 64.15 59.28
C PRO A 6 14.45 63.59 58.69
N LEU A 7 14.72 62.32 59.00
CA LEU A 7 15.88 61.54 58.57
C LEU A 7 15.88 61.24 57.05
N PRO A 8 17.06 61.08 56.42
CA PRO A 8 17.17 60.76 55.00
C PRO A 8 16.85 59.28 54.72
N SER A 9 16.22 59.01 53.59
CA SER A 9 15.90 57.68 53.08
C SER A 9 17.15 56.92 52.60
N PRO A 10 17.18 55.58 52.71
CA PRO A 10 18.33 54.77 52.28
C PRO A 10 18.43 54.69 50.74
N PRO A 11 19.64 54.48 50.20
CA PRO A 11 19.87 54.43 48.77
C PRO A 11 19.24 53.20 48.12
N ARG A 12 18.56 53.43 46.99
CA ARG A 12 18.00 52.40 46.11
C ARG A 12 19.13 51.54 45.54
N LEU A 13 19.13 50.24 45.87
CA LEU A 13 19.98 49.26 45.21
C LEU A 13 19.55 49.09 43.74
N PRO A 14 20.48 48.95 42.78
CA PRO A 14 20.15 48.67 41.39
C PRO A 14 19.51 47.27 41.26
N PRO A 15 18.61 47.06 40.27
CA PRO A 15 17.98 45.77 40.07
C PRO A 15 19.04 44.72 39.73
N ARG A 16 19.04 43.65 40.53
CA ARG A 16 19.86 42.44 40.34
C ARG A 16 19.54 41.88 38.94
N PRO A 17 20.51 41.74 38.03
CA PRO A 17 20.26 41.09 36.76
C PRO A 17 19.85 39.63 37.04
N THR A 18 18.64 39.28 36.62
CA THR A 18 18.16 37.91 36.53
C THR A 18 19.16 37.15 35.68
N ARG A 19 19.96 36.31 36.33
CA ARG A 19 20.91 35.40 35.70
C ARG A 19 20.08 34.40 34.89
N SER A 20 19.83 34.71 33.61
CA SER A 20 19.33 33.73 32.66
C SER A 20 20.34 32.59 32.65
N ILE A 21 19.87 31.40 33.02
CA ILE A 21 20.64 30.17 32.82
C ILE A 21 20.90 30.12 31.31
N PRO A 22 22.17 30.09 30.85
CA PRO A 22 22.42 29.92 29.44
C PRO A 22 21.92 28.52 29.07
N ALA A 23 20.80 28.46 28.35
CA ALA A 23 20.43 27.25 27.65
C ALA A 23 21.64 26.88 26.78
N VAL A 24 22.17 25.69 26.98
CA VAL A 24 23.24 25.13 26.15
C VAL A 24 22.67 25.02 24.74
N GLN A 25 22.85 26.08 23.95
CA GLN A 25 22.54 26.11 22.53
C GLN A 25 23.61 25.27 21.85
N LYS A 26 23.41 23.95 21.79
CA LYS A 26 24.14 23.13 20.83
C LYS A 26 23.84 23.71 19.44
N ASP A 27 24.88 23.89 18.64
CA ASP A 27 24.73 24.43 17.29
C ASP A 27 23.62 23.70 16.53
N PRO A 28 22.74 24.43 15.84
CA PRO A 28 21.57 23.85 15.18
C PRO A 28 21.95 22.88 14.06
N VAL A 29 23.23 22.76 13.69
CA VAL A 29 23.72 21.86 12.65
C VAL A 29 23.67 20.39 13.09
N HIS A 30 23.89 20.08 14.38
CA HIS A 30 23.90 18.71 14.91
C HIS A 30 22.51 18.15 15.24
N LEU A 31 21.45 18.94 15.08
CA LEU A 31 20.08 18.48 15.32
C LEU A 31 19.55 17.71 14.11
N PRO A 32 18.73 16.67 14.33
CA PRO A 32 18.14 15.91 13.24
C PRO A 32 17.26 16.81 12.37
N LEU A 33 17.20 16.52 11.06
CA LEU A 33 16.56 17.37 10.05
C LEU A 33 15.14 17.77 10.42
N TYR A 34 14.33 16.82 10.88
CA TYR A 34 12.92 17.07 11.22
C TYR A 34 12.76 18.06 12.37
N ARG A 35 13.67 18.06 13.35
CA ARG A 35 13.63 19.00 14.46
C ARG A 35 13.94 20.43 14.01
N ARG A 36 14.86 20.57 13.04
CA ARG A 36 15.25 21.87 12.48
C ARG A 36 14.16 22.49 11.60
N LEU A 37 13.47 21.66 10.81
CA LEU A 37 12.48 22.11 9.83
C LEU A 37 11.07 22.25 10.43
N LEU A 38 10.62 21.25 11.19
CA LEU A 38 9.24 21.18 11.68
C LEU A 38 9.06 21.87 13.04
N TYR A 39 10.11 21.91 13.86
CA TYR A 39 10.06 22.44 15.23
C TYR A 39 11.18 23.45 15.54
N PRO A 40 11.38 24.49 14.72
CA PRO A 40 12.51 25.43 14.86
C PRO A 40 12.49 26.23 16.17
N ARG A 41 11.33 26.37 16.81
CA ARG A 41 11.14 27.13 18.07
C ARG A 41 10.97 26.25 19.30
N ALA A 42 10.95 24.92 19.15
CA ALA A 42 10.73 24.02 20.27
C ALA A 42 12.01 23.90 21.12
N PRO A 43 11.91 23.97 22.46
CA PRO A 43 13.07 23.79 23.33
C PRO A 43 13.69 22.40 23.19
N LEU A 44 15.02 22.30 23.33
CA LEU A 44 15.78 21.05 23.12
C LEU A 44 15.46 19.94 24.14
N TYR A 45 14.96 20.31 25.31
CA TYR A 45 14.60 19.37 26.38
C TYR A 45 13.20 18.75 26.18
N LEU A 46 12.37 19.31 25.30
CA LEU A 46 11.03 18.77 25.03
C LEU A 46 11.13 17.69 23.95
N SER A 47 10.52 16.53 24.20
CA SER A 47 10.35 15.51 23.16
C SER A 47 9.43 16.04 22.06
N VAL A 48 9.68 15.61 20.83
CA VAL A 48 8.82 15.96 19.70
C VAL A 48 7.45 15.30 19.89
N PRO A 49 6.32 15.98 19.59
CA PRO A 49 5.00 15.37 19.71
C PRO A 49 4.93 14.05 18.93
N PRO A 50 4.63 12.91 19.59
CA PRO A 50 4.58 11.63 18.89
C PRO A 50 3.38 11.54 17.95
N PHE A 51 3.50 10.68 16.92
CA PHE A 51 2.40 10.25 16.06
C PHE A 51 1.77 8.95 16.57
N LEU A 52 2.60 8.06 17.10
CA LEU A 52 2.21 6.79 17.71
C LEU A 52 2.46 6.86 19.21
N ASP A 53 1.48 6.42 20.00
CA ASP A 53 1.60 6.40 21.46
C ASP A 53 2.37 5.14 21.89
N GLY A 54 3.44 5.33 22.66
CA GLY A 54 4.25 4.22 23.19
C GLY A 54 5.71 4.59 23.43
N ASP A 55 6.24 4.13 24.56
CA ASP A 55 7.61 4.42 25.01
C ASP A 55 8.62 3.31 24.66
N THR A 56 8.22 2.30 23.88
CA THR A 56 9.16 1.26 23.43
C THR A 56 10.16 1.86 22.45
N LEU A 57 11.42 1.40 22.53
CA LEU A 57 12.51 1.90 21.71
C LEU A 57 12.17 1.88 20.20
N GLU A 58 11.50 0.83 19.75
CA GLU A 58 11.11 0.67 18.35
C GLU A 58 10.05 1.70 17.90
N ILE A 59 9.07 2.03 18.75
CA ILE A 59 8.04 3.03 18.46
C ILE A 59 8.65 4.44 18.46
N VAL A 60 9.58 4.72 19.38
CA VAL A 60 10.32 5.99 19.40
C VAL A 60 11.10 6.17 18.10
N LEU A 61 11.86 5.15 17.67
CA LEU A 61 12.57 5.17 16.39
C LEU A 61 11.63 5.32 15.20
N LEU A 62 10.47 4.67 15.22
CA LEU A 62 9.47 4.78 14.16
C LEU A 62 8.89 6.19 14.09
N ASN A 63 8.56 6.79 15.23
CA ASN A 63 8.13 8.18 15.32
C ASN A 63 9.20 9.13 14.75
N GLU A 64 10.48 8.93 15.07
CA GLU A 64 11.57 9.73 14.51
C GLU A 64 11.69 9.57 12.98
N ARG A 65 11.54 8.35 12.46
CA ARG A 65 11.57 8.06 11.03
C ARG A 65 10.41 8.68 10.27
N ILE A 66 9.19 8.59 10.81
CA ILE A 66 8.00 9.25 10.22
C ILE A 66 8.22 10.76 10.15
N HIS A 67 8.70 11.37 11.24
CA HIS A 67 9.03 12.80 11.25
C HIS A 67 10.12 13.15 10.23
N HIS A 68 11.14 12.31 10.09
CA HIS A 68 12.19 12.49 9.10
C HIS A 68 11.64 12.49 7.68
N LEU A 69 10.79 11.52 7.35
CA LEU A 69 10.17 11.37 6.03
C LEU A 69 9.27 12.57 5.68
N ILE A 70 8.46 13.02 6.65
CA ILE A 70 7.63 14.23 6.48
C ILE A 70 8.51 15.46 6.25
N ALA A 71 9.61 15.59 7.00
CA ALA A 71 10.52 16.72 6.84
C ALA A 71 11.21 16.73 5.48
N LEU A 72 11.60 15.55 4.95
CA LEU A 72 12.14 15.41 3.60
C LEU A 72 11.08 15.80 2.56
N ALA A 73 9.86 15.30 2.69
CA ALA A 73 8.75 15.61 1.80
C ALA A 73 8.44 17.11 1.76
N LEU A 74 8.31 17.76 2.91
CA LEU A 74 8.04 19.20 2.99
C LEU A 74 9.21 20.04 2.48
N ARG A 75 10.45 19.65 2.77
CA ARG A 75 11.64 20.33 2.24
C ARG A 75 11.67 20.32 0.72
N TYR A 76 11.32 19.20 0.10
CA TYR A 76 11.39 19.13 -1.36
C TYR A 76 10.13 19.68 -2.02
N TYR A 77 8.95 19.21 -1.65
CA TYR A 77 7.73 19.53 -2.39
C TYR A 77 7.14 20.89 -2.03
N VAL A 78 7.46 21.46 -0.86
CA VAL A 78 6.95 22.77 -0.44
C VAL A 78 8.05 23.82 -0.49
N LEU A 79 9.18 23.58 0.18
CA LEU A 79 10.22 24.61 0.31
C LEU A 79 10.92 24.94 -1.01
N SER A 80 10.98 24.01 -1.98
CA SER A 80 11.63 24.24 -3.29
C SER A 80 11.03 25.39 -4.09
N TRP A 81 9.71 25.60 -4.00
CA TRP A 81 9.02 26.71 -4.65
C TRP A 81 8.67 27.82 -3.67
N TYR A 82 8.31 27.49 -2.41
CA TYR A 82 7.91 28.49 -1.44
C TYR A 82 9.05 29.44 -1.06
N SER A 83 10.28 28.94 -0.99
CA SER A 83 11.47 29.78 -0.76
C SER A 83 11.68 30.85 -1.84
N ARG A 84 11.14 30.66 -3.04
CA ARG A 84 11.17 31.66 -4.12
C ARG A 84 10.15 32.77 -3.89
N LEU A 85 9.02 32.45 -3.26
CA LEU A 85 7.94 33.41 -2.96
C LEU A 85 8.23 34.20 -1.69
N SER A 86 8.63 33.51 -0.62
CA SER A 86 8.94 34.12 0.68
C SER A 86 10.24 33.53 1.26
N PRO A 87 11.41 34.08 0.88
CA PRO A 87 12.70 33.52 1.28
C PRO A 87 12.98 33.55 2.80
N ARG A 88 12.29 34.41 3.55
CA ARG A 88 12.52 34.63 4.99
C ARG A 88 11.51 33.95 5.91
N ASP A 89 10.40 33.43 5.37
CA ASP A 89 9.38 32.78 6.18
C ASP A 89 9.78 31.33 6.49
N ARG A 90 9.93 31.04 7.79
CA ARG A 90 10.23 29.71 8.34
C ARG A 90 9.09 29.12 9.16
N THR A 91 7.94 29.79 9.18
CA THR A 91 6.77 29.38 9.98
C THR A 91 5.82 28.48 9.22
N LEU A 92 5.82 28.54 7.89
CA LEU A 92 4.90 27.74 7.07
C LEU A 92 5.01 26.23 7.31
N LEU A 93 6.22 25.68 7.29
CA LEU A 93 6.44 24.23 7.44
C LEU A 93 5.94 23.70 8.80
N PRO A 94 6.30 24.33 9.93
CA PRO A 94 5.72 24.01 11.24
C PRO A 94 4.18 24.06 11.24
N ILE A 95 3.59 25.09 10.61
CA ILE A 95 2.13 25.28 10.54
C ILE A 95 1.48 24.13 9.75
N ILE A 96 1.98 23.80 8.57
CA ILE A 96 1.47 22.67 7.75
C ILE A 96 1.56 21.37 8.54
N ASN A 97 2.67 21.13 9.23
CA ASN A 97 2.85 19.93 10.03
C ASN A 97 1.86 19.86 11.20
N SER A 98 1.70 20.95 11.96
CA SER A 98 0.86 20.95 13.16
C SER A 98 -0.64 21.04 12.88
N GLN A 99 -1.05 21.72 11.79
CA GLN A 99 -2.47 21.97 11.48
C GLN A 99 -3.07 21.01 10.45
N ILE A 100 -2.26 20.43 9.55
CA ILE A 100 -2.77 19.59 8.46
C ILE A 100 -2.27 18.15 8.60
N ILE A 101 -0.95 17.95 8.55
CA ILE A 101 -0.39 16.59 8.47
C ILE A 101 -0.63 15.82 9.76
N ARG A 102 -0.33 16.41 10.91
CA ARG A 102 -0.49 15.72 12.20
C ARG A 102 -1.95 15.40 12.53
N PRO A 103 -2.92 16.32 12.41
CA PRO A 103 -4.32 16.02 12.68
C PRO A 103 -4.89 14.92 11.79
N ILE A 104 -4.46 14.81 10.53
CA ILE A 104 -4.94 13.75 9.62
C ILE A 104 -4.21 12.43 9.87
N LEU A 105 -2.88 12.46 9.98
CA LEU A 105 -2.06 11.24 10.00
C LEU A 105 -2.04 10.56 11.38
N GLN A 106 -2.03 11.34 12.47
CA GLN A 106 -1.96 10.79 13.83
C GLN A 106 -3.15 9.87 14.15
N PRO A 107 -4.42 10.26 13.93
CA PRO A 107 -5.56 9.38 14.21
C PRO A 107 -5.54 8.11 13.37
N ILE A 108 -5.16 8.20 12.09
CA ILE A 108 -5.05 7.04 11.20
C ILE A 108 -3.98 6.06 11.72
N LEU A 109 -2.79 6.56 12.08
CA LEU A 109 -1.72 5.73 12.62
C LEU A 109 -2.07 5.12 13.98
N THR A 110 -2.72 5.90 14.85
CA THR A 110 -3.19 5.42 16.16
C THR A 110 -4.30 4.37 16.01
N SER A 111 -5.18 4.52 15.02
CA SER A 111 -6.22 3.54 14.66
C SER A 111 -5.60 2.22 14.20
N ILE A 112 -4.57 2.27 13.34
CA ILE A 112 -3.82 1.08 12.91
C ILE A 112 -3.16 0.37 14.10
N GLN A 113 -2.54 1.14 15.01
CA GLN A 113 -1.87 0.58 16.18
C GLN A 113 -2.85 -0.05 17.18
N SER A 114 -3.98 0.61 17.44
CA SER A 114 -5.00 0.13 18.39
C SER A 114 -5.82 -1.03 17.84
N ASN A 115 -6.12 -1.02 16.54
CA ASN A 115 -6.97 -2.02 15.88
C ASN A 115 -6.29 -2.66 14.65
N PRO A 116 -5.21 -3.46 14.84
CA PRO A 116 -4.53 -4.14 13.73
C PRO A 116 -5.43 -5.16 13.01
N SER A 117 -6.54 -5.57 13.65
CA SER A 117 -7.53 -6.46 13.05
C SER A 117 -8.15 -5.88 11.78
N ASN A 118 -8.31 -4.56 11.67
CA ASN A 118 -8.92 -3.94 10.48
C ASN A 118 -8.02 -4.08 9.26
N ILE A 119 -6.70 -3.89 9.43
CA ILE A 119 -5.72 -4.14 8.37
C ILE A 119 -5.64 -5.63 8.04
N THR A 120 -5.76 -6.49 9.06
CA THR A 120 -5.77 -7.94 8.85
C THR A 120 -6.99 -8.38 8.03
N ILE A 121 -8.18 -7.82 8.29
CA ILE A 121 -9.41 -8.03 7.52
C ILE A 121 -9.23 -7.53 6.08
N LEU A 122 -8.68 -6.32 5.92
CA LEU A 122 -8.39 -5.76 4.60
C LEU A 122 -7.48 -6.68 3.77
N LEU A 123 -6.41 -7.21 4.38
CA LEU A 123 -5.42 -8.03 3.68
C LEU A 123 -5.91 -9.46 3.40
N LEU A 124 -6.63 -10.08 4.35
CA LEU A 124 -7.04 -11.49 4.24
C LEU A 124 -8.40 -11.70 3.59
N LEU A 125 -9.31 -10.72 3.69
CA LEU A 125 -10.70 -10.86 3.25
C LEU A 125 -11.04 -9.88 2.13
N ASP A 126 -10.88 -8.57 2.36
CA ASP A 126 -11.38 -7.57 1.41
C ASP A 126 -10.55 -7.51 0.12
N LEU A 127 -9.22 -7.41 0.22
CA LEU A 127 -8.34 -7.33 -0.95
C LEU A 127 -8.45 -8.57 -1.84
N PRO A 128 -8.40 -9.82 -1.33
CA PRO A 128 -8.60 -11.00 -2.15
C PRO A 128 -9.99 -11.02 -2.78
N ASN A 129 -11.04 -10.67 -2.02
CA ASN A 129 -12.39 -10.61 -2.56
C ASN A 129 -12.51 -9.58 -3.71
N ILE A 130 -11.91 -8.39 -3.56
CA ILE A 130 -11.86 -7.35 -4.60
C ILE A 130 -11.15 -7.88 -5.85
N ILE A 131 -10.02 -8.57 -5.69
CA ILE A 131 -9.30 -9.19 -6.81
C ILE A 131 -10.19 -10.24 -7.48
N SER A 132 -10.86 -11.09 -6.72
CA SER A 132 -11.78 -12.11 -7.27
C SER A 132 -12.92 -11.48 -8.06
N ILE A 133 -13.58 -10.46 -7.51
CA ILE A 133 -14.65 -9.71 -8.16
C ILE A 133 -14.11 -9.07 -9.44
N HIS A 134 -12.93 -8.46 -9.38
CA HIS A 134 -12.32 -7.80 -10.52
C HIS A 134 -12.03 -8.78 -11.67
N LEU A 135 -11.37 -9.91 -11.37
CA LEU A 135 -11.05 -10.95 -12.34
C LEU A 135 -12.31 -11.56 -12.97
N ARG A 136 -13.29 -11.91 -12.14
CA ARG A 136 -14.55 -12.49 -12.62
C ARG A 136 -15.33 -11.52 -13.51
N THR A 137 -15.44 -10.26 -13.09
CA THR A 137 -16.14 -9.23 -13.85
C THR A 137 -15.42 -8.92 -15.16
N PHE A 138 -14.09 -8.86 -15.14
CA PHE A 138 -13.26 -8.68 -16.32
C PHE A 138 -13.53 -9.78 -17.35
N ARG A 139 -13.50 -11.04 -16.93
CA ARG A 139 -13.80 -12.20 -17.80
C ARG A 139 -15.19 -12.15 -18.37
N GLN A 140 -16.20 -11.95 -17.52
CA GLN A 140 -17.59 -11.84 -17.95
C GLN A 140 -17.80 -10.69 -18.93
N SER A 141 -17.07 -9.58 -18.77
CA SER A 141 -17.11 -8.44 -19.70
C SER A 141 -16.41 -8.77 -21.02
N LEU A 142 -15.31 -9.51 -20.99
CA LEU A 142 -14.57 -9.96 -22.17
C LEU A 142 -15.40 -10.94 -23.01
N GLU A 143 -16.01 -11.93 -22.36
CA GLU A 143 -16.92 -12.89 -23.00
C GLU A 143 -18.12 -12.19 -23.60
N ALA A 144 -18.76 -11.29 -22.84
CA ALA A 144 -19.90 -10.53 -23.32
C ALA A 144 -19.51 -9.64 -24.51
N ARG A 145 -18.34 -9.01 -24.49
CA ARG A 145 -17.83 -8.24 -25.62
C ARG A 145 -17.66 -9.12 -26.85
N ASN A 146 -17.08 -10.30 -26.72
CA ASN A 146 -16.88 -11.21 -27.86
C ASN A 146 -18.21 -11.67 -28.46
N VAL A 147 -19.25 -11.88 -27.65
CA VAL A 147 -20.59 -12.27 -28.11
C VAL A 147 -21.38 -11.09 -28.68
N LEU A 148 -21.29 -9.91 -28.04
CA LEU A 148 -22.06 -8.71 -28.36
C LEU A 148 -21.34 -7.76 -29.33
N SER A 149 -20.11 -8.06 -29.73
CA SER A 149 -19.34 -7.31 -30.74
C SER A 149 -20.10 -7.01 -32.04
N PRO A 150 -21.07 -7.82 -32.52
CA PRO A 150 -21.86 -7.48 -33.70
C PRO A 150 -22.98 -6.43 -33.43
N LEU A 151 -23.33 -6.15 -32.17
CA LEU A 151 -24.42 -5.25 -31.81
C LEU A 151 -23.94 -3.80 -31.65
N PRO A 152 -24.64 -2.82 -32.25
CA PRO A 152 -24.34 -1.41 -32.06
C PRO A 152 -24.76 -0.98 -30.64
N GLY A 153 -23.81 -0.87 -29.70
CA GLY A 153 -24.10 -0.32 -28.37
C GLY A 153 -22.99 -0.44 -27.32
N ILE A 154 -22.18 -1.49 -27.37
CA ILE A 154 -21.03 -1.70 -26.46
C ILE A 154 -19.78 -1.78 -27.31
N LYS A 155 -18.97 -0.71 -27.34
CA LYS A 155 -17.79 -0.65 -28.21
C LYS A 155 -16.50 -0.96 -27.46
N THR A 156 -16.42 -0.59 -26.17
CA THR A 156 -15.19 -0.75 -25.38
C THR A 156 -15.34 -1.79 -24.28
N LEU A 157 -14.22 -2.42 -23.88
CA LEU A 157 -14.20 -3.36 -22.77
C LEU A 157 -14.59 -2.67 -21.45
N GLY A 158 -14.11 -1.44 -21.25
CA GLY A 158 -14.46 -0.59 -20.10
C GLY A 158 -15.97 -0.34 -19.95
N GLU A 159 -16.69 -0.07 -21.05
CA GLU A 159 -18.15 0.08 -21.04
C GLU A 159 -18.84 -1.23 -20.61
N ALA A 160 -18.41 -2.36 -21.18
CA ALA A 160 -18.95 -3.68 -20.82
C ALA A 160 -18.71 -4.00 -19.34
N TYR A 161 -17.54 -3.64 -18.82
CA TYR A 161 -17.17 -3.82 -17.42
C TYR A 161 -18.02 -2.94 -16.50
N HIS A 162 -18.09 -1.64 -16.77
CA HIS A 162 -18.84 -0.69 -15.97
C HIS A 162 -20.35 -0.99 -15.95
N SER A 163 -20.90 -1.51 -17.06
CA SER A 163 -22.30 -1.95 -17.11
C SER A 163 -22.62 -3.07 -16.11
N ARG A 164 -21.60 -3.84 -15.67
CA ARG A 164 -21.73 -4.93 -14.70
C ARG A 164 -21.46 -4.45 -13.29
N LEU A 165 -20.49 -3.56 -13.13
CA LEU A 165 -20.09 -3.01 -11.85
C LEU A 165 -20.03 -1.48 -11.91
N PRO A 166 -21.19 -0.80 -11.85
CA PRO A 166 -21.23 0.66 -11.86
C PRO A 166 -20.78 1.20 -10.50
N LEU A 167 -19.56 1.74 -10.44
CA LEU A 167 -19.00 2.35 -9.23
C LEU A 167 -19.07 3.88 -9.30
N LEU A 168 -19.40 4.52 -8.17
CA LEU A 168 -19.43 6.00 -8.05
C LEU A 168 -18.04 6.64 -8.25
N SER A 169 -16.99 5.89 -7.93
CA SER A 169 -15.59 6.30 -8.07
C SER A 169 -15.12 6.36 -9.53
N VAL A 170 -15.88 5.78 -10.47
CA VAL A 170 -15.51 5.73 -11.90
C VAL A 170 -16.47 6.56 -12.74
N CYS A 171 -15.93 7.40 -13.63
CA CYS A 171 -16.70 8.16 -14.60
C CYS A 171 -16.39 7.67 -16.01
N LEU A 172 -17.40 7.18 -16.73
CA LEU A 172 -17.26 6.88 -18.15
C LEU A 172 -17.44 8.17 -18.96
N ILE A 173 -16.48 8.48 -19.83
CA ILE A 173 -16.64 9.54 -20.83
C ILE A 173 -17.15 8.87 -22.10
N PRO A 174 -18.38 9.16 -22.58
CA PRO A 174 -18.90 8.53 -23.78
C PRO A 174 -18.01 8.81 -24.98
N SER A 175 -17.68 7.76 -25.75
CA SER A 175 -16.82 7.81 -26.96
C SER A 175 -17.24 8.83 -28.03
N ASN A 176 -18.46 9.38 -27.92
CA ASN A 176 -19.03 10.34 -28.86
C ASN A 176 -18.72 11.81 -28.50
N THR A 177 -18.00 12.08 -27.41
CA THR A 177 -17.55 13.43 -27.07
C THR A 177 -16.19 13.71 -27.72
N PRO A 178 -16.06 14.80 -28.51
CA PRO A 178 -14.77 15.17 -29.13
C PRO A 178 -13.81 15.58 -28.01
N SER A 179 -12.94 14.66 -27.60
CA SER A 179 -11.87 14.91 -26.65
C SER A 179 -10.68 15.53 -27.39
N PRO A 180 -9.97 16.49 -26.78
CA PRO A 180 -8.75 17.05 -27.37
C PRO A 180 -7.72 15.93 -27.61
N PRO A 181 -6.89 16.04 -28.66
CA PRO A 181 -6.02 14.97 -29.18
C PRO A 181 -4.89 14.52 -28.24
N THR A 182 -4.81 15.06 -27.01
CA THR A 182 -3.71 14.84 -26.06
C THR A 182 -4.09 14.03 -24.82
N THR A 183 -5.35 13.62 -24.66
CA THR A 183 -5.80 12.80 -23.51
C THR A 183 -6.36 11.46 -23.98
N SER A 184 -5.48 10.48 -24.14
CA SER A 184 -5.78 9.06 -24.39
C SER A 184 -6.51 8.34 -23.24
N ASN A 185 -6.99 9.08 -22.23
CA ASN A 185 -7.48 8.52 -20.98
C ASN A 185 -9.01 8.64 -20.93
N GLN A 186 -9.68 7.87 -21.78
CA GLN A 186 -11.13 7.71 -21.73
C GLN A 186 -11.44 6.73 -20.59
N ASN A 187 -12.18 7.24 -19.58
CA ASN A 187 -12.57 6.61 -18.31
C ASN A 187 -11.60 6.87 -17.16
N ASN A 188 -11.64 8.10 -16.65
CA ASN A 188 -10.88 8.51 -15.48
C ASN A 188 -11.69 8.30 -14.20
N PHE A 189 -10.95 8.11 -13.11
CA PHE A 189 -11.47 8.23 -11.75
C PHE A 189 -12.28 9.52 -11.58
N SER A 190 -13.44 9.43 -10.96
CA SER A 190 -14.32 10.58 -10.75
C SER A 190 -13.65 11.60 -9.83
N PRO A 191 -13.34 12.83 -10.32
CA PRO A 191 -12.72 13.84 -9.48
C PRO A 191 -13.67 14.31 -8.39
N ILE A 192 -14.99 14.25 -8.64
CA ILE A 192 -16.03 14.62 -7.68
C ILE A 192 -15.97 13.69 -6.46
N TYR A 193 -15.90 12.38 -6.71
CA TYR A 193 -15.77 11.38 -5.65
C TYR A 193 -14.51 11.63 -4.80
N LEU A 194 -13.35 11.86 -5.43
CA LEU A 194 -12.11 12.12 -4.69
C LEU A 194 -12.17 13.43 -3.87
N THR A 195 -12.79 14.48 -4.40
CA THR A 195 -13.00 15.71 -3.63
C THR A 195 -13.99 15.54 -2.48
N ALA A 196 -15.03 14.71 -2.64
CA ALA A 196 -15.98 14.42 -1.58
C ALA A 196 -15.34 13.59 -0.47
N LEU A 197 -14.50 12.62 -0.82
CA LEU A 197 -13.71 11.83 0.13
C LEU A 197 -12.72 12.72 0.89
N ALA A 198 -12.01 13.61 0.18
CA ALA A 198 -11.11 14.56 0.82
C ALA A 198 -11.87 15.50 1.79
N ASP A 199 -13.06 15.96 1.41
CA ASP A 199 -13.93 16.80 2.25
C ASP A 199 -14.39 16.09 3.52
N SER A 200 -14.73 14.80 3.41
CA SER A 200 -15.15 14.01 4.58
C SER A 200 -13.98 13.73 5.51
N LEU A 201 -12.79 13.44 4.99
CA LEU A 201 -11.57 13.29 5.79
C LEU A 201 -11.18 14.57 6.52
N THR A 202 -11.22 15.72 5.84
CA THR A 202 -10.88 17.01 6.48
C THR A 202 -11.90 17.38 7.56
N LYS A 203 -13.20 17.18 7.32
CA LYS A 203 -14.24 17.43 8.32
C LYS A 203 -14.14 16.55 9.55
N LEU A 204 -13.70 15.31 9.38
CA LEU A 204 -13.57 14.34 10.46
C LEU A 204 -12.39 14.66 11.39
N TYR A 205 -11.23 14.96 10.81
CA TYR A 205 -9.98 15.04 11.55
C TYR A 205 -9.49 16.45 11.86
N ILE A 206 -9.94 17.47 11.11
CA ILE A 206 -9.52 18.86 11.34
C ILE A 206 -10.56 19.56 12.21
N PRO A 207 -10.18 20.04 13.42
CA PRO A 207 -11.10 20.74 14.31
C PRO A 207 -11.77 21.94 13.63
N ILE A 208 -13.08 22.10 13.88
CA ILE A 208 -13.92 23.17 13.31
C ILE A 208 -13.32 24.57 13.58
N GLU A 209 -12.66 24.74 14.72
CA GLU A 209 -12.03 25.99 15.16
C GLU A 209 -10.86 26.45 14.24
N THR A 210 -10.22 25.50 13.55
CA THR A 210 -9.12 25.76 12.61
C THR A 210 -9.57 25.81 11.15
N GLN A 211 -10.84 25.54 10.87
CA GLN A 211 -11.37 25.59 9.50
C GLN A 211 -11.70 27.03 9.13
N SER A 212 -10.72 27.74 8.57
CA SER A 212 -11.01 28.98 7.84
C SER A 212 -11.89 28.66 6.63
N GLU A 213 -12.89 29.51 6.37
CA GLU A 213 -13.84 29.37 5.24
C GLU A 213 -13.12 29.26 3.88
N VAL A 214 -11.89 29.78 3.79
CA VAL A 214 -11.07 29.77 2.57
C VAL A 214 -10.10 28.58 2.52
N GLU A 215 -9.59 28.13 3.67
CA GLU A 215 -8.54 27.10 3.73
C GLU A 215 -9.11 25.69 3.54
N SER A 216 -10.31 25.43 4.07
CA SER A 216 -10.99 24.13 3.95
C SER A 216 -11.25 23.71 2.49
N PRO A 217 -11.84 24.56 1.61
CA PRO A 217 -12.05 24.17 0.21
C PRO A 217 -10.74 24.02 -0.57
N ILE A 218 -9.70 24.80 -0.25
CA ILE A 218 -8.37 24.67 -0.85
C ILE A 218 -7.74 23.34 -0.46
N LEU A 219 -7.80 22.98 0.83
CA LEU A 219 -7.24 21.73 1.33
C LEU A 219 -7.95 20.52 0.73
N ARG A 220 -9.28 20.56 0.63
CA ARG A 220 -10.09 19.54 -0.05
C ARG A 220 -9.63 19.35 -1.50
N GLU A 221 -9.42 20.45 -2.22
CA GLU A 221 -9.04 20.42 -3.63
C GLU A 221 -7.63 19.87 -3.83
N ILE A 222 -6.68 20.27 -2.96
CA ILE A 222 -5.30 19.76 -2.98
C ILE A 222 -5.30 18.26 -2.67
N LEU A 223 -5.95 17.84 -1.58
CA LEU A 223 -5.97 16.44 -1.18
C LEU A 223 -6.70 15.57 -2.21
N GLY A 224 -7.89 16.00 -2.67
CA GLY A 224 -8.70 15.25 -3.62
C GLY A 224 -8.11 15.20 -5.02
N ARG A 225 -7.71 16.35 -5.60
CA ARG A 225 -7.28 16.41 -7.00
C ARG A 225 -5.78 16.32 -7.20
N ALA A 226 -4.98 16.98 -6.37
CA ALA A 226 -3.53 17.00 -6.53
C ALA A 226 -2.86 15.73 -5.97
N VAL A 227 -3.31 15.26 -4.80
CA VAL A 227 -2.73 14.06 -4.16
C VAL A 227 -3.43 12.80 -4.62
N LEU A 228 -4.70 12.60 -4.23
CA LEU A 228 -5.44 11.38 -4.56
C LEU A 228 -5.60 11.24 -6.08
N GLY A 229 -5.94 12.31 -6.79
CA GLY A 229 -6.04 12.29 -8.25
C GLY A 229 -4.73 11.94 -8.97
N ALA A 230 -3.57 12.37 -8.46
CA ALA A 230 -2.28 11.97 -9.05
C ALA A 230 -1.95 10.50 -8.79
N ILE A 231 -2.23 10.00 -7.59
CA ILE A 231 -2.02 8.60 -7.23
C ILE A 231 -2.95 7.70 -8.05
N SER A 232 -4.25 8.01 -8.08
CA SER A 232 -5.24 7.24 -8.83
C SER A 232 -4.89 7.16 -10.32
N ARG A 233 -4.45 8.26 -10.94
CA ARG A 233 -4.04 8.25 -12.36
C ARG A 233 -2.93 7.23 -12.62
N ARG A 234 -1.91 7.15 -11.76
CA ARG A 234 -0.81 6.18 -11.94
C ARG A 234 -1.24 4.74 -11.68
N LEU A 235 -2.08 4.51 -10.67
CA LEU A 235 -2.59 3.17 -10.34
C LEU A 235 -3.52 2.59 -11.41
N VAL A 236 -4.16 3.45 -12.19
CA VAL A 236 -5.04 3.05 -13.30
C VAL A 236 -4.24 2.54 -14.51
N GLU A 237 -3.03 3.03 -14.70
CA GLU A 237 -2.20 2.66 -15.85
C GLU A 237 -1.66 1.22 -15.74
N GLY A 238 -1.79 0.44 -16.81
CA GLY A 238 -1.31 -0.95 -16.82
C GLY A 238 0.21 -1.07 -16.67
N TRP A 239 0.97 -0.15 -17.27
CA TRP A 239 2.43 -0.14 -17.19
C TRP A 239 2.95 -0.03 -15.74
N PHE A 240 2.20 0.65 -14.87
CA PHE A 240 2.56 0.82 -13.47
C PHE A 240 2.59 -0.54 -12.75
N TRP A 241 1.61 -1.39 -13.04
CA TRP A 241 1.56 -2.75 -12.49
C TRP A 241 2.66 -3.65 -13.05
N TYR A 242 3.00 -3.53 -14.34
CA TYR A 242 4.14 -4.27 -14.90
C TYR A 242 5.46 -3.89 -14.22
N GLN A 243 5.67 -2.60 -13.94
CA GLN A 243 6.84 -2.14 -13.19
C GLN A 243 6.86 -2.69 -11.75
N ILE A 244 5.70 -2.71 -11.07
CA ILE A 244 5.58 -3.33 -9.74
C ILE A 244 6.00 -4.80 -9.81
N ILE A 245 5.44 -5.56 -10.75
CA ILE A 245 5.75 -6.98 -10.94
C ILE A 245 7.25 -7.17 -11.19
N LEU A 246 7.84 -6.39 -12.10
CA LEU A 246 9.28 -6.47 -12.42
C LEU A 246 10.17 -6.06 -11.25
N ARG A 247 9.77 -5.10 -10.41
CA ARG A 247 10.53 -4.72 -9.21
C ARG A 247 10.51 -5.81 -8.14
N PHE A 248 9.38 -6.50 -7.96
CA PHE A 248 9.26 -7.59 -7.01
C PHE A 248 9.91 -8.88 -7.50
N LEU A 249 9.72 -9.23 -8.77
CA LEU A 249 10.25 -10.47 -9.34
C LEU A 249 11.68 -10.31 -9.86
N GLY A 250 12.15 -9.08 -10.10
CA GLY A 250 13.42 -8.77 -10.77
C GLY A 250 13.34 -8.85 -12.29
N GLU A 251 14.37 -8.37 -12.98
CA GLU A 251 14.48 -8.42 -14.44
C GLU A 251 14.58 -9.88 -14.96
N PRO A 252 14.02 -10.18 -16.14
CA PRO A 252 14.14 -11.51 -16.73
C PRO A 252 15.61 -11.84 -16.97
N LYS A 253 16.03 -13.03 -16.54
CA LYS A 253 17.40 -13.48 -16.80
C LYS A 253 17.53 -13.70 -18.31
N SER A 254 18.40 -12.92 -18.96
CA SER A 254 18.74 -13.12 -20.37
C SER A 254 19.33 -14.52 -20.52
N ASN A 255 18.68 -15.33 -21.36
CA ASN A 255 19.06 -16.68 -21.75
C ASN A 255 19.67 -17.52 -20.62
N VAL A 256 18.81 -18.30 -19.95
CA VAL A 256 19.28 -19.52 -19.31
C VAL A 256 19.91 -20.37 -20.42
N THR A 257 21.22 -20.22 -20.60
CA THR A 257 22.07 -21.24 -21.21
C THR A 257 21.72 -22.51 -20.46
N VAL A 258 21.04 -23.39 -21.18
CA VAL A 258 20.81 -24.77 -20.75
C VAL A 258 22.17 -25.25 -20.29
N LYS A 259 22.37 -25.40 -18.98
CA LYS A 259 23.48 -26.20 -18.49
C LYS A 259 23.27 -27.55 -19.14
N GLU A 260 24.07 -27.82 -20.16
CA GLU A 260 24.27 -29.16 -20.71
C GLU A 260 24.34 -30.07 -19.49
N THR A 261 23.35 -30.95 -19.40
CA THR A 261 23.30 -31.93 -18.34
C THR A 261 24.55 -32.76 -18.52
N ALA A 262 25.55 -32.52 -17.66
CA ALA A 262 26.77 -33.29 -17.62
C ALA A 262 26.35 -34.77 -17.62
N VAL A 263 26.84 -35.50 -18.62
CA VAL A 263 26.64 -36.94 -18.76
C VAL A 263 26.98 -37.57 -17.41
N LYS A 264 25.94 -38.02 -16.72
CA LYS A 264 26.06 -38.64 -15.40
C LYS A 264 26.86 -39.93 -15.58
N GLU A 265 28.07 -39.95 -15.03
CA GLU A 265 28.82 -41.19 -14.82
C GLU A 265 27.89 -42.23 -14.18
N ARG A 266 27.93 -43.47 -14.69
CA ARG A 266 27.17 -44.59 -14.14
C ARG A 266 27.64 -44.84 -12.72
N THR A 267 26.95 -44.25 -11.75
CA THR A 267 27.06 -44.61 -10.34
C THR A 267 26.54 -46.02 -10.14
N THR A 268 27.15 -46.72 -9.18
CA THR A 268 26.80 -48.11 -8.89
C THR A 268 25.42 -48.18 -8.25
N ALA A 269 24.62 -49.21 -8.55
CA ALA A 269 23.21 -49.30 -8.13
C ALA A 269 23.01 -49.16 -6.61
N THR A 270 24.01 -49.47 -5.80
CA THR A 270 24.01 -49.33 -4.34
C THR A 270 24.11 -47.88 -3.87
N GLU A 271 24.85 -47.02 -4.58
CA GLU A 271 24.98 -45.59 -4.25
C GLU A 271 23.68 -44.84 -4.53
N ASP A 272 22.96 -45.22 -5.60
CA ASP A 272 21.67 -44.65 -5.94
C ASP A 272 20.57 -45.05 -4.93
N ILE A 273 20.58 -46.28 -4.43
CA ILE A 273 19.66 -46.75 -3.38
C ILE A 273 19.90 -45.98 -2.08
N TRP A 274 21.16 -45.85 -1.64
CA TRP A 274 21.49 -45.09 -0.43
C TRP A 274 21.12 -43.61 -0.58
N ALA A 275 21.44 -42.98 -1.71
CA ALA A 275 21.06 -41.61 -2.00
C ALA A 275 19.54 -41.42 -2.01
N PHE A 276 18.77 -42.41 -2.48
CA PHE A 276 17.31 -42.39 -2.39
C PHE A 276 16.83 -42.41 -0.93
N PHE A 277 17.34 -43.32 -0.09
CA PHE A 277 16.97 -43.38 1.33
C PHE A 277 17.35 -42.11 2.09
N VAL A 278 18.54 -41.55 1.85
CA VAL A 278 18.95 -40.27 2.45
C VAL A 278 18.00 -39.15 2.01
N ARG A 279 17.65 -39.06 0.73
CA ARG A 279 16.67 -38.07 0.23
C ARG A 279 15.31 -38.27 0.87
N LEU A 280 14.80 -39.49 0.91
CA LEU A 280 13.51 -39.81 1.54
C LEU A 280 13.52 -39.43 3.02
N TRP A 281 14.57 -39.78 3.75
CA TRP A 281 14.72 -39.44 5.17
C TRP A 281 14.81 -37.93 5.39
N THR A 282 15.56 -37.19 4.57
CA THR A 282 15.60 -35.72 4.65
C THR A 282 14.25 -35.08 4.36
N VAL A 283 13.47 -35.63 3.43
CA VAL A 283 12.10 -35.18 3.15
C VAL A 283 11.19 -35.48 4.33
N LEU A 284 11.26 -36.68 4.91
CA LEU A 284 10.47 -37.06 6.09
C LEU A 284 10.80 -36.20 7.31
N LEU A 285 12.09 -35.96 7.59
CA LEU A 285 12.51 -35.04 8.65
C LEU A 285 12.04 -33.61 8.37
N GLY A 286 12.13 -33.16 7.11
CA GLY A 286 11.60 -31.86 6.70
C GLY A 286 10.10 -31.74 6.97
N ILE A 287 9.32 -32.73 6.56
CA ILE A 287 7.87 -32.79 6.81
C ILE A 287 7.58 -32.82 8.32
N TRP A 288 8.33 -33.61 9.09
CA TRP A 288 8.18 -33.67 10.54
C TRP A 288 8.45 -32.31 11.19
N THR A 289 9.57 -31.67 10.87
CA THR A 289 9.91 -30.34 11.41
C THR A 289 8.87 -29.29 11.03
N TRP A 290 8.37 -29.32 9.80
CA TRP A 290 7.29 -28.47 9.34
C TRP A 290 6.00 -28.74 10.13
N ALA A 291 5.60 -30.00 10.29
CA ALA A 291 4.41 -30.39 11.04
C ALA A 291 4.51 -29.97 12.51
N THR A 292 5.65 -30.17 13.17
CA THR A 292 5.86 -29.72 14.54
C THR A 292 5.83 -28.19 14.65
N GLY A 293 6.34 -27.48 13.66
CA GLY A 293 6.25 -26.01 13.60
C GLY A 293 4.81 -25.53 13.46
N VAL A 294 4.04 -26.14 12.57
CA VAL A 294 2.60 -25.85 12.39
C VAL A 294 1.81 -26.14 13.66
N VAL A 295 2.09 -27.25 14.35
CA VAL A 295 1.41 -27.59 15.62
C VAL A 295 1.78 -26.60 16.74
N ALA A 296 3.06 -26.20 16.84
CA ALA A 296 3.49 -25.19 17.79
C ALA A 296 2.77 -23.86 17.56
N LEU A 297 2.80 -23.34 16.33
CA LEU A 297 2.07 -22.14 15.93
C LEU A 297 0.56 -22.26 16.19
N TYR A 298 -0.04 -23.40 15.84
CA TYR A 298 -1.45 -23.65 16.08
C TYR A 298 -1.80 -23.61 17.57
N SER A 299 -0.92 -24.10 18.44
CA SER A 299 -1.13 -24.11 19.89
C SER A 299 -1.14 -22.71 20.51
N GLU A 300 -0.44 -21.75 19.91
CA GLU A 300 -0.34 -20.36 20.38
C GLU A 300 -1.50 -19.47 19.88
N THR A 301 -2.13 -19.86 18.78
CA THR A 301 -3.22 -19.07 18.19
C THR A 301 -4.53 -19.16 18.97
N SER A 302 -5.36 -18.12 18.97
CA SER A 302 -6.78 -18.20 19.40
C SER A 302 -7.70 -18.23 18.18
N ARG A 303 -8.82 -18.95 18.25
CA ARG A 303 -9.82 -18.95 17.17
C ARG A 303 -10.61 -17.62 17.22
N ASP A 304 -10.71 -16.96 16.08
CA ASP A 304 -11.51 -15.74 15.88
C ASP A 304 -12.48 -15.97 14.72
N GLU A 305 -13.78 -15.90 15.01
CA GLU A 305 -14.87 -16.18 14.06
C GLU A 305 -14.87 -15.21 12.86
N ARG A 306 -14.24 -14.04 12.98
CA ARG A 306 -14.18 -13.05 11.90
C ARG A 306 -13.41 -13.53 10.67
N TYR A 307 -12.53 -14.52 10.81
CA TYR A 307 -11.68 -15.03 9.74
C TYR A 307 -12.10 -16.42 9.25
N ASP A 308 -13.19 -16.97 9.76
CA ASP A 308 -13.72 -18.27 9.31
C ASP A 308 -14.04 -18.18 7.81
N GLY A 309 -13.48 -19.10 7.02
CA GLY A 309 -13.63 -19.15 5.57
C GLY A 309 -12.66 -18.25 4.77
N CYS A 310 -11.65 -17.64 5.39
CA CYS A 310 -10.66 -16.85 4.64
C CYS A 310 -9.94 -17.68 3.58
N HIS A 311 -9.65 -18.96 3.85
CA HIS A 311 -9.06 -19.88 2.89
C HIS A 311 -9.92 -20.05 1.62
N LEU A 312 -11.25 -20.02 1.73
CA LEU A 312 -12.16 -20.16 0.58
C LEU A 312 -12.07 -18.97 -0.36
N ILE A 313 -11.91 -17.76 0.19
CA ILE A 313 -11.75 -16.53 -0.60
C ILE A 313 -10.43 -16.61 -1.39
N TRP A 314 -9.34 -17.00 -0.73
CA TRP A 314 -8.05 -17.19 -1.39
C TRP A 314 -8.07 -18.30 -2.44
N LEU A 315 -8.72 -19.43 -2.16
CA LEU A 315 -8.93 -20.48 -3.16
C LEU A 315 -9.70 -19.94 -4.36
N GLY A 316 -10.77 -19.16 -4.14
CA GLY A 316 -11.52 -18.50 -5.20
C GLY A 316 -10.63 -17.60 -6.07
N VAL A 317 -9.82 -16.74 -5.44
CA VAL A 317 -8.87 -15.87 -6.17
C VAL A 317 -7.87 -16.69 -6.99
N ILE A 318 -7.27 -17.73 -6.40
CA ILE A 318 -6.28 -18.56 -7.10
C ILE A 318 -6.95 -19.33 -8.24
N ARG A 319 -8.16 -19.87 -8.03
CA ARG A 319 -8.96 -20.53 -9.07
C ARG A 319 -9.22 -19.59 -10.24
N GLU A 320 -9.58 -18.36 -9.94
CA GLU A 320 -9.76 -17.32 -10.95
C GLU A 320 -8.41 -17.04 -11.62
N ILE A 321 -7.33 -16.71 -10.92
CA ILE A 321 -5.99 -16.46 -11.50
C ILE A 321 -5.51 -17.60 -12.43
N LEU A 322 -5.77 -18.86 -12.05
CA LEU A 322 -5.39 -20.04 -12.83
C LEU A 322 -6.31 -20.29 -14.04
N GLY A 323 -7.46 -19.62 -14.14
CA GLY A 323 -8.41 -19.77 -15.24
C GLY A 323 -9.01 -21.17 -15.33
N VAL A 324 -9.22 -21.84 -14.18
CA VAL A 324 -9.66 -23.25 -14.11
C VAL A 324 -11.01 -23.46 -14.82
N ASP A 325 -11.89 -22.46 -14.80
CA ASP A 325 -13.23 -22.56 -15.37
C ASP A 325 -13.31 -22.21 -16.87
N GLU A 326 -12.33 -21.49 -17.41
CA GLU A 326 -12.35 -20.97 -18.80
C GLU A 326 -12.27 -22.08 -19.85
N GLU A 327 -11.41 -23.08 -19.63
CA GLU A 327 -11.16 -24.13 -20.61
C GLU A 327 -11.88 -25.42 -20.23
N ARG A 328 -12.46 -26.12 -21.23
CA ARG A 328 -13.11 -27.44 -21.07
C ARG A 328 -12.09 -28.56 -20.86
N ILE A 329 -11.08 -28.31 -20.03
CA ILE A 329 -9.99 -29.23 -19.75
C ILE A 329 -10.28 -29.89 -18.42
N TRP A 330 -10.91 -31.08 -18.48
CA TRP A 330 -11.37 -31.82 -17.32
C TRP A 330 -10.25 -32.11 -16.30
N HIS A 331 -9.02 -32.37 -16.76
CA HIS A 331 -7.91 -32.69 -15.85
C HIS A 331 -7.50 -31.51 -14.96
N ARG A 332 -7.58 -30.26 -15.45
CA ARG A 332 -7.31 -29.07 -14.63
C ARG A 332 -8.34 -28.92 -13.52
N ARG A 333 -9.62 -29.12 -13.85
CA ARG A 333 -10.72 -29.09 -12.88
C ARG A 333 -10.61 -30.22 -11.85
N LEU A 334 -10.18 -31.40 -12.26
CA LEU A 334 -9.99 -32.53 -11.34
C LEU A 334 -8.81 -32.30 -10.38
N ILE A 335 -7.67 -31.81 -10.90
CA ILE A 335 -6.50 -31.45 -10.08
C ILE A 335 -6.88 -30.34 -9.10
N TRP A 336 -7.55 -29.29 -9.59
CA TRP A 336 -7.99 -28.18 -8.75
C TRP A 336 -9.02 -28.61 -7.71
N GLY A 337 -10.03 -29.40 -8.08
CA GLY A 337 -11.01 -29.92 -7.13
C GLY A 337 -10.39 -30.81 -6.06
N SER A 338 -9.37 -31.60 -6.40
CA SER A 338 -8.60 -32.38 -5.43
C SER A 338 -7.84 -31.48 -4.45
N LEU A 339 -7.26 -30.38 -4.95
CA LEU A 339 -6.60 -29.37 -4.13
C LEU A 339 -7.61 -28.62 -3.23
N GLU A 340 -8.77 -28.21 -3.76
CA GLU A 340 -9.84 -27.59 -2.98
C GLU A 340 -10.29 -28.50 -1.84
N MET A 341 -10.51 -29.80 -2.10
CA MET A 341 -10.86 -30.77 -1.06
C MET A 341 -9.78 -30.87 0.02
N PHE A 342 -8.50 -30.90 -0.36
CA PHE A 342 -7.39 -30.98 0.57
C PHE A 342 -7.26 -29.70 1.42
N VAL A 343 -7.36 -28.52 0.78
CA VAL A 343 -7.27 -27.24 1.49
C VAL A 343 -8.48 -27.03 2.40
N ASN A 344 -9.69 -27.44 1.99
CA ASN A 344 -10.89 -27.38 2.84
C ASN A 344 -10.76 -28.28 4.07
N LEU A 345 -10.10 -29.44 3.97
CA LEU A 345 -9.80 -30.29 5.13
C LEU A 345 -8.91 -29.55 6.15
N LEU A 346 -7.96 -28.76 5.65
CA LEU A 346 -7.08 -27.91 6.46
C LEU A 346 -7.66 -26.53 6.77
N GLY A 347 -8.87 -26.22 6.28
CA GLY A 347 -9.49 -24.90 6.34
C GLY A 347 -9.51 -24.30 7.75
N PRO A 348 -10.00 -25.02 8.78
CA PRO A 348 -10.01 -24.50 10.16
C PRO A 348 -8.62 -24.20 10.73
N ILE A 349 -7.58 -24.90 10.26
CA ILE A 349 -6.18 -24.65 10.65
C ILE A 349 -5.68 -23.39 9.95
N ILE A 350 -5.95 -23.26 8.65
CA ILE A 350 -5.53 -22.12 7.83
C ILE A 350 -6.23 -20.83 8.31
N ASP A 351 -7.54 -20.88 8.58
CA ASP A 351 -8.32 -19.72 9.04
C ASP A 351 -7.85 -19.20 10.39
N ARG A 352 -7.41 -20.09 11.27
CA ARG A 352 -6.85 -19.72 12.58
C ARG A 352 -5.41 -19.22 12.48
N LEU A 353 -4.60 -19.80 11.60
CA LEU A 353 -3.18 -19.48 11.48
C LEU A 353 -2.94 -18.18 10.67
N SER A 354 -3.73 -17.94 9.63
CA SER A 354 -3.56 -16.78 8.73
C SER A 354 -3.56 -15.42 9.45
N PRO A 355 -4.56 -15.07 10.28
CA PRO A 355 -4.56 -13.78 10.99
C PRO A 355 -3.41 -13.67 11.99
N HIS A 356 -2.99 -14.78 12.61
CA HIS A 356 -1.86 -14.79 13.52
C HIS A 356 -0.55 -14.50 12.80
N ILE A 357 -0.31 -15.14 11.63
CA ILE A 357 0.87 -14.86 10.81
C ILE A 357 0.92 -13.39 10.38
N VAL A 358 -0.21 -12.84 9.95
CA VAL A 358 -0.28 -11.43 9.53
C VAL A 358 0.03 -10.50 10.71
N ASN A 359 -0.59 -10.72 11.86
CA ASN A 359 -0.38 -9.83 13.01
C ASN A 359 1.03 -9.93 13.60
N GLU A 360 1.59 -11.14 13.72
CA GLU A 360 2.88 -11.34 14.36
C GLU A 360 4.06 -11.05 13.44
N TYR A 361 3.99 -11.49 12.18
CA TYR A 361 5.12 -11.40 11.25
C TYR A 361 5.02 -10.29 10.21
N LEU A 362 3.81 -9.79 9.87
CA LEU A 362 3.66 -8.71 8.89
C LEU A 362 3.48 -7.35 9.60
N LEU A 363 2.54 -7.26 10.54
CA LEU A 363 2.17 -6.01 11.25
C LEU A 363 3.08 -5.70 12.45
N THR A 364 4.38 -5.95 12.30
CA THR A 364 5.39 -5.64 13.32
C THR A 364 5.95 -4.22 13.12
N SER A 365 6.27 -3.55 14.22
CA SER A 365 7.05 -2.29 14.29
C SER A 365 8.32 -2.32 13.41
N GLN A 366 9.04 -3.44 13.41
CA GLN A 366 10.26 -3.61 12.61
C GLN A 366 10.01 -3.59 11.11
N ASN A 367 8.90 -4.18 10.64
CA ASN A 367 8.52 -4.11 9.23
C ASN A 367 8.02 -2.71 8.86
N ALA A 368 7.35 -2.01 9.78
CA ALA A 368 7.00 -0.61 9.58
C ALA A 368 8.25 0.27 9.41
N LEU A 369 9.28 0.06 10.25
CA LEU A 369 10.58 0.74 10.10
C LEU A 369 11.25 0.43 8.76
N ARG A 370 11.32 -0.86 8.38
CA ARG A 370 11.84 -1.26 7.07
C ARG A 370 11.06 -0.63 5.93
N THR A 371 9.74 -0.52 6.07
CA THR A 371 8.87 0.11 5.08
C THR A 371 9.15 1.60 4.98
N CYS A 372 9.35 2.31 6.11
CA CYS A 372 9.78 3.71 6.10
C CYS A 372 11.15 3.88 5.42
N ASP A 373 12.13 3.02 5.71
CA ASP A 373 13.45 3.06 5.08
C ASP A 373 13.38 2.79 3.57
N LEU A 374 12.54 1.84 3.15
CA LEU A 374 12.29 1.59 1.73
C LEU A 374 11.60 2.78 1.07
N LEU A 375 10.60 3.37 1.72
CA LEU A 375 9.89 4.54 1.22
C LEU A 375 10.84 5.73 1.09
N GLU A 376 11.74 5.94 2.06
CA GLU A 376 12.80 6.96 1.99
C GLU A 376 13.73 6.70 0.80
N LYS A 377 14.22 5.48 0.60
CA LYS A 377 15.09 5.13 -0.55
C LYS A 377 14.39 5.26 -1.90
N ILE A 378 13.09 4.95 -1.97
CA ILE A 378 12.31 5.02 -3.20
C ILE A 378 11.96 6.47 -3.53
N LEU A 379 11.50 7.24 -2.55
CA LEU A 379 11.10 8.63 -2.75
C LEU A 379 12.31 9.55 -2.84
N PHE A 380 13.39 9.28 -2.10
CA PHE A 380 14.56 10.14 -1.95
C PHE A 380 15.90 9.39 -2.18
N PRO A 381 16.11 8.78 -3.36
CA PRO A 381 17.30 7.95 -3.64
C PRO A 381 18.63 8.72 -3.63
N LEU A 382 18.61 10.06 -3.78
CA LEU A 382 19.79 10.91 -3.86
C LEU A 382 20.05 11.62 -2.52
N ASP A 383 20.40 10.88 -1.46
CA ASP A 383 20.73 11.42 -0.12
C ASP A 383 19.71 12.44 0.41
N GLY A 384 18.42 12.09 0.34
CA GLY A 384 17.32 12.96 0.81
C GLY A 384 16.76 13.91 -0.24
N TYR A 385 17.20 13.81 -1.51
CA TYR A 385 16.57 14.46 -2.66
C TYR A 385 15.78 13.44 -3.49
N PRO A 386 14.55 13.77 -3.92
CA PRO A 386 13.80 12.89 -4.78
C PRO A 386 14.36 12.91 -6.19
N ALA A 387 14.30 11.74 -6.82
CA ALA A 387 14.59 11.65 -8.24
C ALA A 387 13.55 12.48 -9.01
N PRO A 388 13.93 13.10 -10.14
CA PRO A 388 12.94 13.60 -11.08
C PRO A 388 11.96 12.47 -11.38
N ALA A 389 10.66 12.79 -11.38
CA ALA A 389 9.66 11.79 -11.72
C ALA A 389 10.05 11.19 -13.08
N PRO A 390 10.24 9.86 -13.18
CA PRO A 390 10.56 9.26 -14.46
C PRO A 390 9.43 9.66 -15.44
N PRO A 391 9.78 10.05 -16.68
CA PRO A 391 8.78 10.31 -17.69
C PRO A 391 7.88 9.08 -17.79
N ASP A 392 6.58 9.32 -17.95
CA ASP A 392 5.66 8.20 -18.16
C ASP A 392 6.08 7.46 -19.45
N PRO A 393 6.10 6.12 -19.44
CA PRO A 393 6.63 5.35 -20.55
C PRO A 393 5.82 5.63 -21.81
N THR A 394 6.50 5.65 -22.96
CA THR A 394 5.83 5.70 -24.26
C THR A 394 4.96 4.44 -24.43
N PRO A 395 3.92 4.46 -25.29
CA PRO A 395 3.10 3.25 -25.51
C PRO A 395 3.94 2.04 -25.92
N ASP A 396 4.97 2.24 -26.73
CA ASP A 396 5.90 1.20 -27.16
C ASP A 396 6.72 0.67 -25.96
N GLU A 397 7.26 1.55 -25.12
CA GLU A 397 7.94 1.15 -23.87
C GLU A 397 7.01 0.43 -22.89
N ALA A 398 5.73 0.81 -22.83
CA ALA A 398 4.73 0.13 -22.01
C ALA A 398 4.45 -1.29 -22.50
N GLU A 399 4.45 -1.51 -23.82
CA GLU A 399 4.37 -2.85 -24.41
C GLU A 399 5.63 -3.67 -24.11
N ASP A 400 6.81 -3.08 -24.19
CA ASP A 400 8.07 -3.74 -23.81
C ASP A 400 8.07 -4.16 -22.34
N LEU A 401 7.60 -3.28 -21.43
CA LEU A 401 7.43 -3.60 -20.01
C LEU A 401 6.47 -4.77 -19.79
N ARG A 402 5.37 -4.84 -20.57
CA ARG A 402 4.45 -5.97 -20.54
C ARG A 402 5.16 -7.26 -20.95
N LEU A 403 5.88 -7.25 -22.07
CA LEU A 403 6.61 -8.42 -22.57
C LEU A 403 7.67 -8.91 -21.57
N LEU A 404 8.41 -8.00 -20.94
CA LEU A 404 9.37 -8.33 -19.91
C LEU A 404 8.69 -8.97 -18.68
N ALA A 405 7.55 -8.43 -18.25
CA ALA A 405 6.76 -9.00 -17.16
C ALA A 405 6.24 -10.40 -17.50
N GLU A 406 5.73 -10.62 -18.71
CA GLU A 406 5.28 -11.94 -19.19
C GLU A 406 6.42 -12.96 -19.15
N GLN A 407 7.59 -12.61 -19.68
CA GLN A 407 8.77 -13.46 -19.67
C GLN A 407 9.21 -13.79 -18.24
N ARG A 408 9.20 -12.79 -17.35
CA ARG A 408 9.63 -12.99 -15.97
C ARG A 408 8.68 -13.91 -15.22
N ILE A 409 7.37 -13.71 -15.35
CA ILE A 409 6.37 -14.59 -14.78
C ILE A 409 6.55 -16.02 -15.29
N ALA A 410 6.80 -16.20 -16.59
CA ALA A 410 7.04 -17.52 -17.18
C ALA A 410 8.28 -18.24 -16.62
N GLN A 411 9.29 -17.49 -16.15
CA GLN A 411 10.50 -18.02 -15.51
C GLN A 411 10.28 -18.34 -14.02
N VAL A 412 9.40 -17.59 -13.33
CA VAL A 412 9.15 -17.75 -11.90
C VAL A 412 8.15 -18.88 -11.61
N ILE A 413 7.19 -19.12 -12.52
CA ILE A 413 6.20 -20.19 -12.34
C ILE A 413 6.90 -21.57 -12.31
N PRO A 414 6.68 -22.38 -11.26
CA PRO A 414 7.22 -23.74 -11.18
C PRO A 414 6.88 -24.59 -12.41
N PRO A 415 7.81 -25.44 -12.90
CA PRO A 415 7.61 -26.20 -14.14
C PRO A 415 6.40 -27.14 -14.09
N MET A 416 6.02 -27.62 -12.89
CA MET A 416 4.82 -28.44 -12.72
C MET A 416 3.54 -27.64 -12.97
N LEU A 417 3.42 -26.45 -12.38
CA LEU A 417 2.28 -25.56 -12.59
C LEU A 417 2.23 -25.05 -14.03
N ARG A 418 3.40 -24.77 -14.63
CA ARG A 418 3.48 -24.38 -16.04
C ARG A 418 2.94 -25.47 -16.96
N LYS A 419 3.30 -26.75 -16.76
CA LYS A 419 2.80 -27.84 -17.60
C LYS A 419 1.29 -28.05 -17.48
N VAL A 420 0.74 -27.89 -16.27
CA VAL A 420 -0.68 -28.18 -16.01
C VAL A 420 -1.57 -26.99 -16.38
N PHE A 421 -1.25 -25.79 -15.91
CA PHE A 421 -2.12 -24.61 -16.00
C PHE A 421 -1.68 -23.60 -17.08
N TYR A 422 -0.39 -23.49 -17.39
CA TYR A 422 0.16 -22.48 -18.33
C TYR A 422 1.04 -23.10 -19.43
N PRO A 423 0.52 -24.01 -20.27
CA PRO A 423 1.34 -24.77 -21.22
C PRO A 423 1.93 -23.91 -22.34
N SER A 424 1.34 -22.74 -22.63
CA SER A 424 1.85 -21.79 -23.62
C SER A 424 1.97 -20.38 -23.05
N LEU A 425 2.82 -19.55 -23.68
CA LEU A 425 2.97 -18.13 -23.32
C LEU A 425 1.66 -17.36 -23.44
N ALA A 426 0.75 -17.75 -24.35
CA ALA A 426 -0.56 -17.10 -24.48
C ALA A 426 -1.40 -17.19 -23.18
N HIS A 427 -1.22 -18.22 -22.36
CA HIS A 427 -1.90 -18.33 -21.07
C HIS A 427 -1.33 -17.35 -20.03
N ILE A 428 -0.06 -16.97 -20.18
CA ILE A 428 0.61 -16.00 -19.31
C ILE A 428 0.23 -14.58 -19.73
N THR A 429 0.12 -14.32 -21.04
CA THR A 429 -0.46 -13.07 -21.55
C THR A 429 -1.89 -12.87 -21.03
N ARG A 430 -2.70 -13.92 -20.95
CA ARG A 430 -4.05 -13.86 -20.33
C ARG A 430 -4.01 -13.51 -18.84
N LEU A 431 -2.97 -13.92 -18.10
CA LEU A 431 -2.83 -13.60 -16.68
C LEU A 431 -2.67 -12.08 -16.45
N LEU A 432 -1.99 -11.39 -17.37
CA LEU A 432 -1.79 -9.94 -17.30
C LEU A 432 -2.89 -9.14 -18.02
N ALA A 433 -3.77 -9.81 -18.77
CA ALA A 433 -4.87 -9.13 -19.47
C ALA A 433 -5.78 -8.29 -18.56
N PRO A 434 -6.17 -8.74 -17.34
CA PRO A 434 -7.03 -7.95 -16.44
C PRO A 434 -6.47 -6.58 -16.09
N ILE A 435 -5.14 -6.49 -15.93
CA ILE A 435 -4.44 -5.26 -15.55
C ILE A 435 -4.01 -4.40 -16.74
N SER A 436 -4.27 -4.85 -17.97
CA SER A 436 -3.85 -4.16 -19.20
C SER A 436 -4.79 -3.00 -19.61
N ASP A 437 -6.07 -3.09 -19.24
CA ASP A 437 -7.08 -2.10 -19.62
C ASP A 437 -7.26 -1.06 -18.52
N THR A 438 -7.00 0.21 -18.85
CA THR A 438 -7.08 1.33 -17.91
C THR A 438 -8.49 1.51 -17.33
N SER A 439 -9.54 1.30 -18.13
CA SER A 439 -10.92 1.46 -17.68
C SER A 439 -11.30 0.39 -16.64
N CYS A 440 -10.86 -0.85 -16.83
CA CYS A 440 -11.04 -1.92 -15.87
C CYS A 440 -10.23 -1.67 -14.58
N ASN A 441 -9.00 -1.19 -14.71
CA ASN A 441 -8.14 -0.84 -13.57
C ASN A 441 -8.73 0.28 -12.71
N ALA A 442 -9.43 1.25 -13.31
CA ALA A 442 -10.14 2.29 -12.55
C ALA A 442 -11.15 1.71 -11.57
N HIS A 443 -11.84 0.63 -11.93
CA HIS A 443 -12.76 -0.04 -11.00
C HIS A 443 -12.02 -0.79 -9.90
N LEU A 444 -10.91 -1.49 -10.23
CA LEU A 444 -10.06 -2.15 -9.25
C LEU A 444 -9.52 -1.17 -8.21
N VAL A 445 -8.97 -0.05 -8.66
CA VAL A 445 -8.45 1.01 -7.81
C VAL A 445 -9.58 1.68 -7.01
N GLY A 446 -10.76 1.85 -7.60
CA GLY A 446 -11.99 2.30 -6.94
C GLY A 446 -12.35 1.44 -5.73
N MET A 447 -12.54 0.14 -5.95
CA MET A 447 -12.87 -0.81 -4.90
C MET A 447 -11.78 -0.89 -3.83
N THR A 448 -10.51 -0.88 -4.25
CA THR A 448 -9.37 -0.92 -3.33
C THR A 448 -9.32 0.32 -2.46
N LEU A 449 -9.56 1.50 -3.02
CA LEU A 449 -9.60 2.75 -2.27
C LEU A 449 -10.75 2.74 -1.25
N ASP A 450 -11.95 2.32 -1.65
CA ASP A 450 -13.10 2.20 -0.73
C ASP A 450 -12.78 1.26 0.44
N ALA A 451 -12.17 0.10 0.19
CA ALA A 451 -11.80 -0.84 1.24
C ALA A 451 -10.68 -0.32 2.15
N VAL A 452 -9.65 0.33 1.58
CA VAL A 452 -8.57 0.96 2.35
C VAL A 452 -9.12 2.07 3.25
N VAL A 453 -10.00 2.93 2.73
CA VAL A 453 -10.65 3.98 3.53
C VAL A 453 -11.51 3.37 4.61
N GLY A 454 -12.27 2.31 4.32
CA GLY A 454 -13.08 1.63 5.33
C GLY A 454 -12.28 0.96 6.45
N ALA A 455 -11.10 0.42 6.12
CA ALA A 455 -10.22 -0.19 7.11
C ALA A 455 -9.48 0.86 7.96
N LEU A 456 -9.03 1.96 7.35
CA LEU A 456 -8.23 3.01 8.01
C LEU A 456 -9.09 4.01 8.77
N VAL A 457 -10.27 4.33 8.23
CA VAL A 457 -11.18 5.36 8.73
C VAL A 457 -12.61 4.77 8.76
N PRO A 458 -12.88 3.84 9.68
CA PRO A 458 -14.18 3.16 9.76
C PRO A 458 -15.35 4.11 10.06
N GLU A 459 -15.06 5.30 10.60
CA GLU A 459 -16.03 6.36 10.90
C GLU A 459 -16.67 6.95 9.63
N LEU A 460 -15.98 6.85 8.48
CA LEU A 460 -16.51 7.31 7.19
C LEU A 460 -17.43 6.28 6.53
N VAL A 461 -17.41 5.03 6.99
CA VAL A 461 -18.27 3.98 6.48
C VAL A 461 -19.57 4.00 7.26
N ILE A 462 -20.69 3.97 6.54
CA ILE A 462 -22.01 3.86 7.17
C ILE A 462 -22.03 2.52 7.93
N GLN A 463 -21.98 2.59 9.26
CA GLN A 463 -22.15 1.42 10.09
C GLN A 463 -23.60 0.96 9.96
N ASN A 464 -23.80 -0.16 9.26
CA ASN A 464 -25.09 -0.85 9.25
C ASN A 464 -25.36 -1.37 10.67
N ASN A 465 -26.01 -0.55 11.49
CA ASN A 465 -26.48 -0.88 12.84
C ASN A 465 -27.65 -1.89 12.80
N SER A 466 -27.55 -2.95 11.99
CA SER A 466 -28.60 -3.98 11.84
C SER A 466 -28.48 -5.17 12.80
N LYS A 467 -27.68 -5.07 13.87
CA LYS A 467 -27.55 -6.11 14.91
C LYS A 467 -28.13 -5.72 16.29
N LYS A 468 -29.15 -4.86 16.32
CA LYS A 468 -30.04 -4.70 17.48
C LYS A 468 -31.48 -4.46 17.02
N ALA A 469 -32.18 -5.54 16.65
CA ALA A 469 -33.64 -5.62 16.68
C ALA A 469 -34.02 -7.08 16.95
#